data_AF-A8RKL2-F1
#
_entry.id   AF-A8RKL2-F1
#
_cell.length_a   1.000
_cell.length_b   1.000
_cell.length_c   1.000
_cell.angle_alpha   90.00
_cell.angle_beta   90.00
_cell.angle_gamma   90.00
#
_symmetry.space_group_name_H-M   'P 1'
#
loop_
_entity.id
_entity.type
_entity.pdbx_description
1 polymer ?
#
loop_
_entity_poly.entity_id
_entity_poly.type
_entity_poly.pdbx_seq_one_letter_code
_entity_poly.pdbx_strand_id
1 'polypeptide(L)'
;MWSRLKQFLGIIPDFTDSEEVFRALHGDVVKRNFLFHIFIIVFEFVMVISISMRPGGPFAKPRRVTYFVLYLVLILAAAGVTWLETWIDRKRQAVPAD
;
A
#
# COMPACT_ATOMS: atom_id res chain seq x y z
N MET A 1 -4.81 39.29 22.08
CA MET A 1 -3.38 38.99 22.33
C MET A 1 -2.96 37.62 21.78
N TRP A 2 -3.82 36.60 21.87
CA TRP A 2 -3.60 35.26 21.30
C TRP A 2 -3.29 35.22 19.78
N SER A 3 -3.94 36.08 18.99
CA SER A 3 -3.75 36.17 17.54
C SER A 3 -2.34 36.62 17.12
N ARG A 4 -1.75 37.59 17.83
CA ARG A 4 -0.40 38.08 17.55
C ARG A 4 0.68 37.06 17.91
N LEU A 5 0.45 36.24 18.94
CA LEU A 5 1.37 35.18 19.33
C LEU A 5 1.44 34.06 18.27
N LYS A 6 0.27 33.67 17.70
CA LYS A 6 0.19 32.70 16.59
C LYS A 6 0.92 33.18 15.34
N GLN A 7 0.77 34.47 15.01
CA GLN A 7 1.44 35.10 13.89
C GLN A 7 2.96 35.22 14.10
N PHE A 8 3.42 35.43 15.34
CA PHE A 8 4.84 35.48 15.70
C PHE A 8 5.51 34.09 15.70
N LEU A 9 4.74 33.02 15.95
CA LEU A 9 5.17 31.62 15.92
C LEU A 9 5.18 30.99 14.51
N GLY A 10 4.87 31.76 13.46
CA GLY A 10 4.79 31.23 12.10
C GLY A 10 3.64 30.23 11.88
N ILE A 11 2.69 30.17 12.81
CA ILE A 11 1.45 29.39 12.66
C ILE A 11 0.53 30.24 11.78
N ILE A 12 0.78 30.18 10.47
CA ILE A 12 -0.07 30.77 9.44
C ILE A 12 -1.46 30.14 9.61
N PRO A 13 -2.51 30.95 9.88
CA PRO A 13 -3.84 30.43 9.98
C PRO A 13 -4.37 30.15 8.57
N ASP A 14 -5.04 29.01 8.46
CA ASP A 14 -5.96 28.67 7.38
C ASP A 14 -5.31 28.41 6.02
N PHE A 15 -4.79 27.19 5.89
CA PHE A 15 -4.64 26.61 4.57
C PHE A 15 -5.99 26.04 4.12
N THR A 16 -6.88 26.90 3.62
CA THR A 16 -8.05 26.44 2.87
C THR A 16 -7.63 25.64 1.62
N ASP A 17 -6.38 25.83 1.15
CA ASP A 17 -5.72 25.08 0.07
C ASP A 17 -4.92 23.84 0.52
N SER A 18 -4.58 23.67 1.81
CA SER A 18 -3.74 22.53 2.21
C SER A 18 -4.52 21.24 2.22
N GLU A 19 -5.82 21.27 2.51
CA GLU A 19 -6.65 20.07 2.41
C GLU A 19 -6.69 19.57 0.97
N GLU A 20 -6.78 20.46 -0.01
CA GLU A 20 -6.77 20.09 -1.43
C GLU A 20 -5.40 19.56 -1.86
N VAL A 21 -4.30 20.20 -1.44
CA VAL A 21 -2.93 19.70 -1.67
C VAL A 21 -2.70 18.36 -0.98
N PHE A 22 -3.13 18.19 0.27
CA PHE A 22 -3.02 16.92 1.00
C PHE A 22 -3.87 15.84 0.34
N ARG A 23 -5.06 16.18 -0.18
CA ARG A 23 -5.94 15.22 -0.87
C ARG A 23 -5.37 14.79 -2.21
N ALA A 24 -4.82 15.72 -2.98
CA ALA A 24 -4.13 15.43 -4.24
C ALA A 24 -2.87 14.58 -3.99
N LEU A 25 -2.06 14.97 -3.00
CA LEU A 25 -0.86 14.23 -2.62
C LEU A 25 -1.19 12.83 -2.09
N HIS A 26 -2.22 12.70 -1.26
CA HIS A 26 -2.68 11.41 -0.75
C HIS A 26 -3.18 10.52 -1.88
N GLY A 27 -3.93 11.06 -2.84
CA GLY A 27 -4.37 10.32 -4.03
C GLY A 27 -3.20 9.77 -4.85
N ASP A 28 -2.20 10.60 -5.13
CA ASP A 28 -1.01 10.19 -5.88
C ASP A 28 -0.14 9.18 -5.11
N VAL A 29 0.01 9.36 -3.80
CA VAL A 29 0.75 8.41 -2.94
C VAL A 29 0.04 7.06 -2.88
N VAL A 30 -1.29 7.03 -2.70
CA VAL A 30 -2.07 5.78 -2.71
C VAL A 30 -1.96 5.07 -4.05
N LYS A 31 -2.10 5.81 -5.16
CA LYS A 31 -1.99 5.22 -6.51
C LYS A 31 -0.60 4.63 -6.77
N ARG A 32 0.47 5.30 -6.33
CA ARG A 32 1.84 4.76 -6.41
C ARG A 32 2.00 3.55 -5.50
N ASN A 33 1.50 3.60 -4.26
CA ASN A 33 1.58 2.49 -3.32
C ASN A 33 0.87 1.23 -3.85
N PHE A 34 -0.28 1.41 -4.47
CA PHE A 34 -1.02 0.34 -5.14
C PHE A 34 -0.22 -0.30 -6.29
N LEU A 35 0.43 0.52 -7.12
CA LEU A 35 1.32 0.02 -8.19
C LEU A 35 2.51 -0.78 -7.63
N PHE A 36 3.11 -0.32 -6.52
CA PHE A 36 4.17 -1.06 -5.85
C PHE A 36 3.68 -2.41 -5.31
N HIS A 37 2.48 -2.47 -4.72
CA HIS A 37 1.91 -3.74 -4.25
C HIS A 37 1.66 -4.72 -5.39
N ILE A 38 1.12 -4.27 -6.52
CA ILE A 38 0.95 -5.11 -7.72
C ILE A 38 2.32 -5.62 -8.21
N PHE A 39 3.32 -4.75 -8.27
CA PHE A 39 4.67 -5.12 -8.71
C PHE A 39 5.28 -6.19 -7.81
N ILE A 40 5.16 -6.05 -6.49
CA ILE A 40 5.61 -7.04 -5.50
C ILE A 40 4.91 -8.38 -5.74
N ILE A 41 3.57 -8.39 -5.86
CA ILE A 41 2.79 -9.62 -6.09
C ILE A 41 3.26 -10.35 -7.36
N VAL A 42 3.50 -9.63 -8.46
CA VAL A 42 3.99 -10.24 -9.71
C VAL A 42 5.35 -10.89 -9.52
N PHE A 43 6.29 -10.22 -8.82
CA PHE A 43 7.60 -10.79 -8.55
C PHE A 43 7.54 -12.02 -7.64
N GLU A 44 6.68 -12.00 -6.63
CA GLU A 44 6.43 -13.15 -5.76
C GLU A 44 5.89 -14.35 -6.56
N PHE A 45 4.96 -14.12 -7.51
CA PHE A 45 4.50 -15.17 -8.42
C PHE A 45 5.63 -15.75 -9.28
N VAL A 46 6.50 -14.90 -9.83
CA VAL A 46 7.67 -15.34 -10.59
C VAL A 46 8.57 -16.23 -9.71
N MET A 47 8.77 -15.87 -8.44
CA MET A 47 9.56 -16.66 -7.50
C MET A 47 8.92 -18.02 -7.17
N VAL A 48 7.60 -18.05 -6.95
CA VAL A 48 6.83 -19.29 -6.74
C VAL A 48 6.97 -20.23 -7.94
N ILE A 49 6.80 -19.71 -9.16
CA ILE A 49 6.94 -20.48 -10.41
C ILE A 49 8.38 -20.98 -10.55
N SER A 50 9.37 -20.13 -10.31
CA SER A 50 10.80 -20.46 -10.42
C SER A 50 11.21 -21.58 -9.48
N ILE A 51 10.72 -21.58 -8.23
CA ILE A 51 10.97 -22.67 -7.28
C ILE A 51 10.23 -23.94 -7.72
N SER A 52 9.03 -23.81 -8.26
CA SER A 52 8.23 -24.95 -8.72
C SER A 52 8.83 -25.65 -9.93
N MET A 53 9.48 -24.91 -10.83
CA MET A 53 10.16 -25.42 -12.02
C MET A 53 11.52 -26.06 -11.73
N ARG A 54 12.07 -25.92 -10.52
CA ARG A 54 13.33 -26.60 -10.19
C ARG A 54 13.16 -28.12 -10.26
N PRO A 55 14.19 -28.87 -10.69
CA PRO A 55 14.15 -30.32 -10.68
C PRO A 55 13.89 -30.85 -9.26
N GLY A 56 12.90 -31.73 -9.15
CA GLY A 56 12.35 -32.23 -7.88
C GLY A 56 11.24 -31.37 -7.26
N GLY A 57 10.90 -30.23 -7.87
CA GLY A 57 9.84 -29.33 -7.40
C GLY A 57 10.16 -28.63 -6.07
N PRO A 58 9.15 -27.96 -5.49
CA PRO A 58 9.29 -27.21 -4.24
C PRO A 58 9.41 -28.12 -3.02
N PHE A 59 8.90 -29.36 -3.11
CA PHE A 59 8.82 -30.30 -1.99
C PHE A 59 10.05 -31.21 -1.83
N ALA A 60 11.00 -31.20 -2.77
CA ALA A 60 12.18 -32.07 -2.72
C ALA A 60 13.14 -31.81 -1.55
N LYS A 61 13.15 -30.59 -0.99
CA LYS A 61 14.01 -30.23 0.14
C LYS A 61 13.21 -29.38 1.12
N PRO A 62 13.33 -29.60 2.45
CA PRO A 62 12.58 -28.85 3.46
C PRO A 62 12.81 -27.34 3.34
N ARG A 63 14.03 -26.92 3.01
CA ARG A 63 14.36 -25.50 2.77
C ARG A 63 13.57 -24.88 1.61
N ARG A 64 13.32 -25.63 0.53
CA ARG A 64 12.55 -25.12 -0.64
C ARG A 64 11.07 -24.97 -0.32
N VAL A 65 10.53 -25.85 0.51
CA VAL A 65 9.15 -25.77 1.02
C VAL A 65 8.96 -24.49 1.82
N THR A 66 9.90 -24.16 2.70
CA THR A 66 9.82 -22.91 3.48
C THR A 66 9.75 -21.67 2.57
N TYR A 67 10.61 -21.58 1.55
CA TYR A 67 10.57 -20.45 0.60
C TYR A 67 9.24 -20.40 -0.16
N PHE A 68 8.76 -21.54 -0.64
CA PHE A 68 7.49 -21.62 -1.35
C PHE A 68 6.32 -21.15 -0.46
N VAL A 69 6.25 -21.61 0.79
CA VAL A 69 5.21 -21.17 1.74
C VAL A 69 5.35 -19.69 2.09
N LEU A 70 6.57 -19.19 2.30
CA LEU A 70 6.80 -17.77 2.58
C LEU A 70 6.30 -16.88 1.44
N TYR A 71 6.59 -17.24 0.18
CA TYR A 71 6.10 -16.49 -0.97
C TYR A 71 4.57 -16.53 -1.09
N LEU A 72 3.92 -17.66 -0.80
CA LEU A 72 2.46 -17.72 -0.74
C LEU A 72 1.87 -16.81 0.35
N VAL A 73 2.48 -16.79 1.54
CA VAL A 73 2.06 -15.91 2.63
C VAL A 73 2.25 -14.44 2.25
N LEU A 74 3.36 -14.09 1.61
CA LEU A 74 3.63 -12.72 1.14
C LEU A 74 2.63 -12.28 0.07
N ILE A 75 2.29 -13.16 -0.88
CA ILE A 75 1.24 -12.89 -1.88
C ILE A 75 -0.10 -12.61 -1.21
N LEU A 76 -0.49 -13.45 -0.24
CA LEU A 76 -1.75 -13.27 0.50
C LEU A 76 -1.75 -11.99 1.32
N ALA A 77 -0.64 -11.65 1.99
CA ALA A 77 -0.51 -10.42 2.75
C ALA A 77 -0.60 -9.19 1.84
N ALA A 78 0.16 -9.16 0.75
CA ALA A 78 0.16 -8.05 -0.20
C ALA A 78 -1.21 -7.89 -0.89
N ALA A 79 -1.85 -9.00 -1.30
CA ALA A 79 -3.19 -8.98 -1.86
C ALA A 79 -4.24 -8.51 -0.83
N GLY A 80 -4.11 -8.94 0.44
CA GLY A 80 -4.97 -8.52 1.53
C GLY A 80 -4.86 -7.02 1.82
N VAL A 81 -3.64 -6.48 1.88
CA VAL A 81 -3.41 -5.04 2.05
C VAL A 81 -4.00 -4.25 0.88
N THR A 82 -3.72 -4.70 -0.36
CA THR A 82 -4.26 -4.07 -1.58
C THR A 82 -5.79 -4.09 -1.59
N TRP A 83 -6.40 -5.22 -1.22
CA TRP A 83 -7.85 -5.34 -1.12
C TRP A 83 -8.43 -4.41 -0.05
N LEU A 84 -7.80 -4.33 1.12
CA LEU A 84 -8.23 -3.44 2.20
C LEU A 84 -8.13 -1.97 1.80
N GLU A 85 -7.04 -1.56 1.16
CA GLU A 85 -6.88 -0.21 0.62
C GLU A 85 -8.01 0.13 -0.38
N THR A 86 -8.27 -0.74 -1.35
CA THR A 86 -9.35 -0.51 -2.33
C THR A 86 -10.75 -0.51 -1.70
N TRP A 87 -10.95 -1.23 -0.60
CA TRP A 87 -12.21 -1.24 0.14
C TRP A 87 -12.42 0.05 0.94
N ILE A 88 -11.36 0.55 1.59
CA ILE A 88 -11.38 1.84 2.31
C ILE A 88 -11.64 2.99 1.33
N ASP A 89 -11.00 2.99 0.17
CA ASP A 89 -11.21 4.01 -0.86
C ASP A 89 -12.64 3.99 -1.38
N ARG A 90 -13.23 2.80 -1.62
CA ARG A 90 -14.65 2.68 -2.00
C ARG A 90 -15.58 3.24 -0.92
N LYS A 91 -15.28 3.01 0.36
CA LYS A 91 -16.06 3.57 1.48
C LYS A 91 -15.97 5.09 1.54
N ARG A 92 -14.79 5.67 1.31
CA ARG A 92 -14.60 7.13 1.27
C ARG A 92 -15.33 7.80 0.11
N GLN A 93 -15.37 7.17 -1.06
CA GLN A 93 -16.09 7.70 -2.24
C GLN A 93 -17.62 7.62 -2.10
N ALA A 94 -18.13 6.74 -1.22
CA ALA A 94 -19.56 6.53 -1.00
C ALA A 94 -20.17 7.47 0.05
N VAL A 95 -19.38 8.31 0.72
CA VAL A 95 -19.89 9.35 1.62
C VAL A 95 -20.02 10.65 0.81
N PRO A 96 -21.25 11.12 0.52
CA PRO A 96 -21.44 12.42 -0.12
C PRO A 96 -20.89 13.51 0.80
N ALA A 97 -20.31 14.54 0.21
CA ALA A 97 -19.94 15.74 0.94
C ALA A 97 -21.23 16.50 1.28
N ASP A 98 -21.60 16.46 2.56
CA ASP A 98 -22.71 17.23 3.13
C ASP A 98 -22.27 18.68 3.40
#